data_AF-Q17IL9-F1
#
_entry.id   AF-Q17IL9-F1
#
_cell.length_a   1.000
_cell.length_b   1.000
_cell.length_c   1.000
_cell.angle_alpha   90.00
_cell.angle_beta   90.00
_cell.angle_gamma   90.00
#
_symmetry.space_group_name_H-M   'P 1'
#
loop_
_entity.id
_entity.type
_entity.pdbx_description
1 polymer ?
#
loop_
_entity_poly.entity_id
_entity_poly.type
_entity_poly.pdbx_seq_one_letter_code
_entity_poly.pdbx_strand_id
1 'polypeptide(L)'
;MECENTRGLIFQVCRAIGFSLEDTAVTAARRLSGNSANKEGAPILVTFREEKLKQDFFDHKRKHGVLEASIVSEAFKGSTNRVSVRDEMTAFGRELLRYTKEVQLSLGFKYVWPGRNGKVLIRRQDGGKVEQIGTKQDLKLLTSTSSKHPLDASIGGVHSMDSSPLASPRTSPQIQQFNKRTRSK
;
A
#
# COMPACT_ATOMS: atom_id res chain seq x y z
N MET A 1 0.68 6.82 -40.59
CA MET A 1 0.85 6.47 -39.16
C MET A 1 -0.40 6.97 -38.46
N GLU A 2 -1.28 6.07 -38.07
CA GLU A 2 -2.48 6.45 -37.31
C GLU A 2 -2.04 6.87 -35.91
N CYS A 3 -2.27 8.14 -35.56
CA CYS A 3 -2.03 8.62 -34.21
C CYS A 3 -3.07 7.98 -33.29
N GLU A 4 -2.60 7.22 -32.30
CA GLU A 4 -3.44 6.63 -31.28
C GLU A 4 -4.34 7.67 -30.59
N ASN A 5 -5.65 7.35 -30.48
CA ASN A 5 -6.61 8.20 -29.79
C ASN A 5 -6.57 7.99 -28.26
N THR A 6 -5.59 8.59 -27.61
CA THR A 6 -5.44 8.52 -26.14
C THR A 6 -6.64 9.07 -25.37
N ARG A 7 -7.31 10.11 -25.87
CA ARG A 7 -8.54 10.64 -25.25
C ARG A 7 -9.64 9.58 -25.27
N GLY A 8 -9.85 8.93 -26.41
CA GLY A 8 -10.82 7.85 -26.56
C GLY A 8 -10.60 6.71 -25.55
N LEU A 9 -9.33 6.33 -25.33
CA LEU A 9 -8.98 5.35 -24.30
C LEU A 9 -9.37 5.81 -22.88
N ILE A 10 -9.19 7.09 -22.56
CA ILE A 10 -9.62 7.62 -21.25
C ILE A 10 -11.13 7.55 -21.09
N PHE A 11 -11.91 7.91 -22.10
CA PHE A 11 -13.38 7.77 -22.04
C PHE A 11 -13.82 6.32 -21.87
N GLN A 12 -13.15 5.39 -22.55
CA GLN A 12 -13.36 3.96 -22.39
C GLN A 12 -13.07 3.48 -20.96
N VAL A 13 -11.95 3.91 -20.37
CA VAL A 13 -11.63 3.63 -18.96
C VAL A 13 -12.70 4.18 -18.03
N CYS A 14 -13.17 5.40 -18.28
CA CYS A 14 -14.18 6.05 -17.43
C CYS A 14 -15.52 5.32 -17.51
N ARG A 15 -15.96 4.93 -18.72
CA ARG A 15 -17.13 4.09 -18.91
C ARG A 15 -17.01 2.74 -18.20
N ALA A 16 -15.84 2.09 -18.30
CA ALA A 16 -15.59 0.80 -17.64
C ALA A 16 -15.73 0.88 -16.11
N ILE A 17 -15.34 2.01 -15.50
CA ILE A 17 -15.46 2.22 -14.05
C ILE A 17 -16.79 2.88 -13.62
N GLY A 18 -17.73 3.07 -14.55
CA GLY A 18 -19.01 3.72 -14.27
C GLY A 18 -18.90 5.22 -13.96
N PHE A 19 -17.88 5.90 -14.47
CA PHE A 19 -17.68 7.34 -14.32
C PHE A 19 -18.01 8.07 -15.63
N SER A 20 -18.99 8.99 -15.58
CA SER A 20 -19.36 9.82 -16.73
C SER A 20 -18.47 11.06 -16.78
N LEU A 21 -17.89 11.32 -17.96
CA LEU A 21 -17.00 12.45 -18.21
C LEU A 21 -17.55 13.26 -19.37
N GLU A 22 -17.65 14.57 -19.20
CA GLU A 22 -17.94 15.48 -20.30
C GLU A 22 -16.72 15.62 -21.21
N ASP A 23 -16.93 15.91 -22.50
CA ASP A 23 -15.85 16.05 -23.47
C ASP A 23 -14.84 17.14 -23.11
N THR A 24 -15.31 18.16 -22.40
CA THR A 24 -14.51 19.32 -22.00
C THR A 24 -13.73 19.13 -20.69
N ALA A 25 -13.99 18.04 -19.96
CA ALA A 25 -13.41 17.79 -18.64
C ALA A 25 -11.95 17.32 -18.68
N VAL A 26 -11.47 16.79 -19.81
CA VAL A 26 -10.04 16.50 -20.04
C VAL A 26 -9.43 17.61 -20.89
N THR A 27 -8.43 18.30 -20.36
CA THR A 27 -7.68 19.35 -21.08
C THR A 27 -6.64 18.74 -22.01
N ALA A 28 -5.93 17.70 -21.55
CA ALA A 28 -4.89 17.02 -22.33
C ALA A 28 -4.83 15.53 -21.97
N ALA A 29 -4.54 14.70 -22.97
CA ALA A 29 -4.17 13.30 -22.79
C ALA A 29 -3.04 12.99 -23.76
N ARG A 30 -1.91 12.48 -23.24
CA ARG A 30 -0.74 12.13 -24.06
C ARG A 30 0.06 11.03 -23.42
N ARG A 31 0.75 10.22 -24.22
CA ARG A 31 1.74 9.29 -23.68
C ARG A 31 2.96 10.05 -23.14
N LEU A 32 3.44 9.60 -22.00
CA LEU A 32 4.73 10.04 -21.48
C LEU A 32 5.81 9.43 -22.36
N SER A 33 6.70 10.26 -22.92
CA SER A 33 7.89 9.78 -23.60
C SER A 33 8.80 9.12 -22.57
N GLY A 34 8.84 7.80 -22.56
CA GLY A 34 9.88 7.05 -21.86
C GLY A 34 11.09 6.80 -22.76
N ASN A 35 12.21 6.37 -22.17
CA ASN A 35 13.35 5.78 -22.89
C ASN A 35 13.02 4.43 -23.58
N SER A 36 11.75 4.02 -23.59
CA SER A 36 11.30 2.78 -24.21
C SER A 36 11.19 2.98 -25.73
N ALA A 37 11.88 2.14 -26.49
CA ALA A 37 11.72 2.04 -27.94
C ALA A 37 10.27 1.72 -28.37
N ASN A 38 9.45 1.18 -27.46
CA ASN A 38 8.04 0.90 -27.71
C ASN A 38 7.14 1.97 -27.05
N LYS A 39 6.57 2.86 -27.88
CA LYS A 39 5.69 3.95 -27.45
C LYS A 39 4.33 3.45 -26.97
N GLU A 40 3.87 2.29 -27.42
CA GLU A 40 2.54 1.73 -27.13
C GLU A 40 2.38 1.25 -25.68
N GLY A 41 3.48 1.01 -24.97
CA GLY A 41 3.47 0.64 -23.55
C GLY A 41 3.59 1.82 -22.58
N ALA A 42 3.84 3.04 -23.08
CA ALA A 42 4.19 4.15 -22.22
C ALA A 42 2.95 4.73 -21.51
N PRO A 43 3.01 5.07 -20.20
CA PRO A 43 1.85 5.56 -19.46
C PRO A 43 1.21 6.80 -20.10
N ILE A 44 -0.12 6.89 -20.06
CA ILE A 44 -0.86 8.08 -20.50
C ILE A 44 -0.94 9.07 -19.34
N LEU A 45 -0.43 10.28 -19.54
CA LEU A 45 -0.67 11.42 -18.67
C LEU A 45 -1.97 12.09 -19.07
N VAL A 46 -2.85 12.30 -18.09
CA VAL A 46 -4.15 12.95 -18.27
C VAL A 46 -4.21 14.19 -17.40
N THR A 47 -4.59 15.31 -18.01
CA THR A 47 -4.83 16.58 -17.31
C THR A 47 -6.31 16.86 -17.31
N PHE A 48 -6.92 16.83 -16.12
CA PHE A 48 -8.31 17.23 -15.91
C PHE A 48 -8.42 18.75 -15.82
N ARG A 49 -9.56 19.29 -16.24
CA ARG A 49 -9.88 20.71 -16.09
C ARG A 49 -10.00 21.13 -14.63
N GLU A 50 -10.62 20.28 -13.81
CA GLU A 50 -10.89 20.54 -12.40
C GLU A 50 -10.32 19.43 -11.52
N GLU A 51 -9.83 19.81 -10.34
CA GLU A 51 -9.35 18.86 -9.35
C GLU A 51 -10.48 17.95 -8.84
N LYS A 52 -11.70 18.49 -8.72
CA LYS A 52 -12.88 17.72 -8.31
C LYS A 52 -13.13 16.52 -9.23
N LEU A 53 -13.07 16.72 -10.55
CA LEU A 53 -13.23 15.65 -11.53
C LEU A 53 -12.15 14.57 -11.40
N LYS A 54 -10.90 14.98 -11.17
CA LYS A 54 -9.80 14.03 -10.88
C LYS A 54 -10.12 13.20 -9.63
N GLN A 55 -10.59 13.84 -8.57
CA GLN A 55 -10.90 13.19 -7.31
C GLN A 55 -12.09 12.21 -7.44
N ASP A 56 -13.16 12.62 -8.10
CA ASP A 56 -14.33 11.79 -8.36
C ASP A 56 -13.98 10.56 -9.21
N PHE A 57 -13.16 10.74 -10.24
CA PHE A 57 -12.60 9.64 -11.04
C PHE A 57 -11.84 8.64 -10.17
N PHE A 58 -10.97 9.12 -9.28
CA PHE A 58 -10.21 8.26 -8.37
C PHE A 58 -11.09 7.52 -7.36
N ASP A 59 -12.21 8.10 -6.95
CA ASP A 59 -13.15 7.48 -6.02
C ASP A 59 -14.00 6.41 -6.72
N HIS A 60 -14.42 6.64 -7.98
CA HIS A 60 -15.03 5.61 -8.81
C HIS A 60 -14.07 4.45 -9.08
N LYS A 61 -12.82 4.76 -9.45
CA LYS A 61 -11.78 3.73 -9.65
C LYS A 61 -11.51 2.91 -8.38
N ARG A 62 -11.60 3.53 -7.20
CA ARG A 62 -11.45 2.82 -5.91
C ARG A 62 -12.64 1.88 -5.67
N LYS A 63 -13.88 2.37 -5.89
CA LYS A 63 -15.11 1.58 -5.75
C LYS A 63 -15.15 0.39 -6.71
N HIS A 64 -14.69 0.58 -7.95
CA HIS A 64 -14.59 -0.49 -8.95
C HIS A 64 -13.55 -1.56 -8.56
N GLY A 65 -12.46 -1.17 -7.89
CA GLY A 65 -11.40 -2.10 -7.51
C GLY A 65 -10.46 -2.43 -8.68
N VAL A 66 -10.22 -3.70 -8.97
CA VAL A 66 -9.31 -4.13 -10.04
C VAL A 66 -9.91 -3.76 -11.40
N LEU A 67 -9.11 -3.16 -12.29
CA LEU A 67 -9.51 -2.84 -13.65
C LEU A 67 -8.64 -3.63 -14.62
N GLU A 68 -9.24 -4.50 -15.41
CA GLU A 68 -8.57 -5.30 -16.42
C GLU A 68 -8.63 -4.61 -17.78
N ALA A 69 -7.58 -4.76 -18.60
CA ALA A 69 -7.48 -4.13 -19.90
C ALA A 69 -8.60 -4.61 -20.85
N SER A 70 -8.99 -5.88 -20.75
CA SER A 70 -10.08 -6.50 -21.51
C SER A 70 -11.44 -5.80 -21.34
N ILE A 71 -11.69 -5.19 -20.18
CA ILE A 71 -12.95 -4.48 -19.87
C ILE A 71 -12.94 -3.07 -20.47
N VAL A 72 -11.77 -2.49 -20.71
CA VAL A 72 -11.63 -1.12 -21.21
C VAL A 72 -11.98 -1.03 -22.69
N SER A 73 -11.48 -1.95 -23.51
CA SER A 73 -11.68 -1.92 -24.96
C SER A 73 -11.63 -3.31 -25.57
N GLU A 74 -12.44 -3.55 -26.61
CA GLU A 74 -12.38 -4.78 -27.41
C GLU A 74 -11.00 -5.00 -28.02
N ALA A 75 -10.22 -3.93 -28.24
CA ALA A 75 -8.84 -4.03 -28.72
C ALA A 75 -7.92 -4.79 -27.75
N PHE A 76 -8.29 -4.92 -26.48
CA PHE A 76 -7.54 -5.64 -25.45
C PHE A 76 -8.21 -6.94 -25.01
N LYS A 77 -9.16 -7.45 -25.80
CA LYS A 77 -9.87 -8.69 -25.50
C LYS A 77 -8.88 -9.84 -25.32
N GLY A 78 -9.04 -10.61 -24.25
CA GLY A 78 -8.12 -11.69 -23.88
C GLY A 78 -6.86 -11.24 -23.11
N SER A 79 -6.63 -9.93 -22.95
CA SER A 79 -5.56 -9.44 -22.08
C SER A 79 -5.94 -9.57 -20.61
N THR A 80 -5.07 -10.21 -19.83
CA THR A 80 -5.16 -10.27 -18.36
C THR A 80 -4.40 -9.12 -17.68
N ASN A 81 -3.91 -8.16 -18.46
CA ASN A 81 -3.14 -7.03 -17.94
C ASN A 81 -4.04 -6.11 -17.12
N ARG A 82 -3.51 -5.67 -15.98
CA ARG A 82 -4.20 -4.74 -15.08
C ARG A 82 -3.91 -3.30 -15.46
N VAL A 83 -4.95 -2.49 -15.58
CA VAL A 83 -4.83 -1.04 -15.78
C VAL A 83 -4.61 -0.38 -14.43
N SER A 84 -3.41 0.18 -14.25
CA SER A 84 -3.07 0.95 -13.06
C SER A 84 -3.33 2.44 -13.28
N VAL A 85 -3.88 3.09 -12.26
CA VAL A 85 -4.17 4.52 -12.25
C VAL A 85 -3.51 5.12 -11.03
N ARG A 86 -2.72 6.16 -11.22
CA ARG A 86 -2.00 6.86 -10.15
C ARG A 86 -1.98 8.35 -10.43
N ASP A 87 -1.87 9.12 -9.35
CA ASP A 87 -1.70 10.57 -9.47
C ASP A 87 -0.28 10.88 -9.95
N GLU A 88 -0.10 12.00 -10.65
CA GLU A 88 1.23 12.46 -10.98
C GLU A 88 1.90 13.01 -9.72
N MET A 89 3.13 12.59 -9.46
CA MET A 89 3.89 13.18 -8.37
C MET A 89 4.37 14.57 -8.76
N THR A 90 4.13 15.55 -7.89
CA THR A 90 4.74 16.89 -7.99
C THR A 90 6.26 16.79 -7.90
N ALA A 91 6.98 17.82 -8.37
CA ALA A 91 8.44 17.87 -8.23
C ALA A 91 8.89 17.73 -6.77
N PHE A 92 8.18 18.37 -5.85
CA PHE A 92 8.38 18.22 -4.41
C PHE A 92 8.22 16.76 -3.95
N GLY A 93 7.12 16.11 -4.35
CA GLY A 93 6.89 14.70 -3.99
C GLY A 93 7.96 13.77 -4.56
N ARG A 94 8.41 13.99 -5.80
CA ARG A 94 9.50 13.22 -6.42
C ARG A 94 10.80 13.35 -5.63
N GLU A 95 11.12 14.57 -5.22
CA GLU A 95 12.30 14.86 -4.40
C GLU A 95 12.20 14.20 -3.02
N LEU A 96 11.02 14.26 -2.39
CA LEU A 96 10.76 13.60 -1.12
C LEU A 96 10.89 12.07 -1.23
N LEU A 97 10.39 11.48 -2.31
CA LEU A 97 10.52 10.04 -2.57
C LEU A 97 11.97 9.63 -2.76
N ARG A 98 12.75 10.41 -3.53
CA ARG A 98 14.18 10.18 -3.71
C ARG A 98 14.90 10.16 -2.37
N TYR A 99 14.72 11.22 -1.57
CA TYR A 99 15.35 11.34 -0.26
C TYR A 99 14.90 10.22 0.70
N THR A 100 13.62 9.85 0.70
CA THR A 100 13.10 8.73 1.52
C THR A 100 13.77 7.40 1.14
N LYS A 101 14.02 7.17 -0.16
CA LYS A 101 14.72 5.98 -0.64
C LYS A 101 16.19 5.95 -0.23
N GLU A 102 16.86 7.10 -0.20
CA GLU A 102 18.25 7.20 0.26
C GLU A 102 18.40 6.79 1.73
N VAL A 103 17.43 7.17 2.58
CA VAL A 103 17.43 6.81 4.01
C VAL A 103 16.66 5.51 4.31
N GLN A 104 16.22 4.79 3.28
CA GLN A 104 15.34 3.62 3.45
C GLN A 104 15.98 2.54 4.32
N LEU A 105 17.23 2.17 4.03
CA LEU A 105 17.95 1.12 4.75
C LEU A 105 18.29 1.56 6.19
N SER A 106 18.79 2.78 6.37
CA SER A 106 19.20 3.29 7.68
C SER A 106 18.03 3.45 8.64
N LEU A 107 16.83 3.72 8.12
CA LEU A 107 15.60 3.81 8.91
C LEU A 107 14.83 2.50 9.02
N GLY A 108 15.33 1.39 8.44
CA GLY A 108 14.65 0.10 8.50
C GLY A 108 13.30 0.06 7.76
N PHE A 109 13.16 0.83 6.69
CA PHE A 109 11.98 0.80 5.83
C PHE A 109 12.11 -0.34 4.81
N LYS A 110 11.24 -1.35 4.90
CA LYS A 110 11.22 -2.44 3.92
C LYS A 110 10.63 -2.00 2.58
N TYR A 111 9.58 -1.18 2.60
CA TYR A 111 8.88 -0.73 1.41
C TYR A 111 8.73 0.78 1.42
N VAL A 112 8.99 1.41 0.27
CA VAL A 112 8.82 2.85 0.03
C VAL A 112 8.17 3.05 -1.34
N TRP A 113 7.03 3.75 -1.41
CA TRP A 113 6.33 3.98 -2.66
C TRP A 113 5.56 5.32 -2.68
N PRO A 114 5.24 5.85 -3.87
CA PRO A 114 4.43 7.06 -4.01
C PRO A 114 3.03 6.89 -3.39
N GLY A 115 2.61 7.89 -2.62
CA GLY A 115 1.23 8.06 -2.16
C GLY A 115 0.45 9.04 -3.03
N ARG A 116 -0.75 9.41 -2.56
CA ARG A 116 -1.54 10.49 -3.17
C ARG A 116 -1.07 11.86 -2.68
N ASN A 117 -1.33 12.90 -3.48
CA ASN A 117 -1.05 14.30 -3.15
C ASN A 117 0.43 14.57 -2.79
N GLY A 118 1.36 13.91 -3.50
CA GLY A 118 2.81 14.10 -3.31
C GLY A 118 3.39 13.50 -2.03
N LYS A 119 2.59 12.80 -1.23
CA LYS A 119 3.08 12.08 -0.03
C LYS A 119 3.85 10.82 -0.43
N VAL A 120 4.72 10.36 0.47
CA VAL A 120 5.43 9.08 0.34
C VAL A 120 4.88 8.12 1.38
N LEU A 121 4.64 6.88 0.98
CA LEU A 121 4.17 5.80 1.85
C LEU A 121 5.33 4.88 2.18
N ILE A 122 5.43 4.50 3.45
CA ILE A 122 6.46 3.60 3.95
C ILE A 122 5.87 2.44 4.75
N ARG A 123 6.61 1.34 4.84
CA ARG A 123 6.30 0.21 5.70
C ARG A 123 7.59 -0.49 6.13
N ARG A 124 7.69 -0.80 7.42
CA ARG A 124 8.90 -1.38 8.03
C ARG A 124 9.00 -2.90 7.89
N GLN A 125 7.87 -3.60 7.83
CA GLN A 125 7.80 -5.06 7.77
C GLN A 125 6.55 -5.54 7.02
N ASP A 126 6.53 -6.81 6.62
CA ASP A 126 5.34 -7.44 6.04
C ASP A 126 4.20 -7.45 7.06
N GLY A 127 2.96 -7.26 6.61
CA GLY A 127 1.83 -7.14 7.53
C GLY A 127 1.79 -5.85 8.37
N GLY A 128 2.90 -5.10 8.46
CA GLY A 128 3.00 -3.89 9.30
C GLY A 128 2.13 -2.71 8.86
N LYS A 129 2.00 -1.71 9.74
CA LYS A 129 1.29 -0.45 9.48
C LYS A 129 1.97 0.34 8.35
N VAL A 130 1.15 0.96 7.50
CA VAL A 130 1.62 1.93 6.50
C VAL A 130 1.67 3.31 7.14
N GLU A 131 2.82 3.96 7.09
CA GLU A 131 3.02 5.34 7.57
C GLU A 131 3.15 6.30 6.37
N GLN A 132 2.78 7.57 6.55
CA GLN A 132 2.84 8.59 5.50
C GLN A 132 3.89 9.64 5.85
N ILE A 133 4.69 10.02 4.87
CA ILE A 133 5.69 11.09 4.95
C ILE A 133 5.21 12.20 4.02
N GLY A 134 4.87 13.35 4.60
CA GLY A 134 4.45 14.54 3.87
C GLY A 134 5.58 15.53 3.65
N THR A 135 6.60 15.52 4.52
CA THR A 135 7.68 16.51 4.48
C THR A 135 9.06 15.89 4.74
N LYS A 136 10.12 16.63 4.39
CA LYS A 136 11.49 16.27 4.78
C LYS A 136 11.71 16.36 6.31
N GLN A 137 10.89 17.11 7.04
CA GLN A 137 10.98 17.21 8.51
C GLN A 137 10.47 15.93 9.17
N ASP A 138 9.40 15.32 8.64
CA ASP A 138 8.88 14.04 9.12
C ASP A 138 9.97 12.96 9.13
N LEU A 139 10.81 12.95 8.09
CA LEU A 139 11.98 12.06 8.01
C LEU A 139 13.03 12.33 9.09
N LYS A 140 13.31 13.60 9.39
CA LYS A 140 14.27 13.98 10.44
C LYS A 140 13.77 13.59 11.83
N LEU A 141 12.46 13.66 12.07
CA LEU A 141 11.89 13.19 13.33
C LEU A 141 12.11 11.68 13.48
N LEU A 142 11.86 10.91 12.41
CA LEU A 142 12.06 9.46 12.40
C LEU A 142 13.53 9.04 12.59
N THR A 143 14.50 9.80 12.04
CA THR A 143 15.93 9.55 12.28
C THR A 143 16.30 9.82 13.73
N SER A 144 15.78 10.88 14.34
CA SER A 144 16.10 11.23 15.73
C SER A 144 15.53 10.25 16.77
N THR A 145 14.39 9.63 16.48
CA THR A 145 13.77 8.63 17.37
C THR A 145 14.42 7.25 17.26
N SER A 146 15.01 6.91 16.11
CA SER A 146 15.64 5.59 15.92
C SER A 146 16.95 5.44 16.70
N SER A 147 17.57 6.54 17.13
CA SER A 147 18.83 6.53 17.90
C SER A 147 18.64 6.30 19.41
N LYS A 148 17.39 6.09 19.90
CA LYS A 148 17.08 6.01 21.34
C LYS A 148 16.80 4.59 21.86
N HIS A 149 17.10 3.54 21.11
CA HIS A 149 17.18 2.19 21.69
C HIS A 149 18.67 1.84 21.90
N PRO A 150 19.22 1.98 23.12
CA PRO A 150 20.42 1.26 23.49
C PRO A 150 20.06 -0.23 23.49
N LEU A 151 20.77 -1.01 22.67
CA LEU A 151 20.79 -2.45 22.81
C LEU A 151 21.51 -2.74 24.13
N ASP A 152 20.75 -3.19 25.13
CA ASP A 152 21.30 -3.75 26.36
C ASP A 152 22.07 -5.03 25.99
N ALA A 153 23.39 -4.88 25.93
CA ALA A 153 24.32 -5.97 25.84
C ALA A 153 24.63 -6.45 27.26
N SER A 154 23.90 -7.46 27.72
CA SER A 154 24.27 -8.23 28.91
C SER A 154 24.35 -9.72 28.56
N ILE A 155 25.59 -10.12 28.32
CA ILE A 155 26.09 -11.47 28.12
C ILE A 155 26.21 -12.16 29.49
N GLY A 156 25.67 -13.37 29.61
CA GLY A 156 26.29 -14.50 30.32
C GLY A 156 26.27 -14.55 31.86
N GLY A 157 25.60 -15.56 32.41
CA GLY A 157 25.74 -15.96 33.81
C GLY A 157 24.88 -17.17 34.17
N VAL A 158 25.34 -18.37 33.80
CA VAL A 158 24.81 -19.68 34.23
C VAL A 158 25.51 -20.07 35.54
N HIS A 159 24.84 -20.85 36.40
CA HIS A 159 25.25 -21.62 37.61
C HIS A 159 24.44 -21.18 38.86
N SER A 160 24.09 -22.01 39.85
CA SER A 160 23.72 -23.43 40.01
C SER A 160 23.38 -23.61 41.50
N MET A 161 22.35 -24.41 41.82
CA MET A 161 22.06 -25.11 43.10
C MET A 161 21.87 -24.34 44.42
N ASP A 162 20.75 -24.56 45.09
CA ASP A 162 20.75 -25.05 46.49
C ASP A 162 19.42 -25.76 46.85
N SER A 163 19.46 -26.54 47.92
CA SER A 163 18.79 -27.81 48.17
C SER A 163 17.63 -27.71 49.18
N SER A 164 16.64 -28.61 49.09
CA SER A 164 15.57 -28.81 50.10
C SER A 164 16.08 -29.45 51.40
N PRO A 165 15.30 -29.46 52.51
CA PRO A 165 14.47 -30.64 52.79
C PRO A 165 13.15 -30.46 53.61
N LEU A 166 12.23 -31.41 53.36
CA LEU A 166 11.24 -32.11 54.23
C LEU A 166 10.19 -31.36 55.08
N ALA A 167 8.89 -31.57 54.80
CA ALA A 167 8.03 -32.61 55.41
C ALA A 167 6.51 -32.29 55.26
N SER A 168 5.75 -33.22 54.67
CA SER A 168 4.25 -33.26 54.64
C SER A 168 3.72 -34.01 55.89
N PRO A 169 2.40 -33.99 56.25
CA PRO A 169 1.38 -34.73 55.47
C PRO A 169 -0.11 -34.31 55.58
N ARG A 170 -0.88 -34.78 54.57
CA ARG A 170 -2.33 -35.16 54.57
C ARG A 170 -3.36 -34.02 54.75
N THR A 171 -4.40 -33.92 53.92
CA THR A 171 -5.48 -34.91 53.81
C THR A 171 -6.36 -34.61 52.57
N SER A 172 -6.65 -35.63 51.76
CA SER A 172 -7.84 -35.68 50.87
C SER A 172 -8.91 -36.52 51.55
N PRO A 173 -10.21 -36.34 51.28
CA PRO A 173 -10.83 -37.27 50.33
C PRO A 173 -11.99 -36.73 49.46
N GLN A 174 -12.03 -37.28 48.24
CA GLN A 174 -13.15 -37.83 47.45
C GLN A 174 -14.51 -37.12 47.21
N ILE A 175 -14.78 -36.97 45.90
CA ILE A 175 -15.90 -37.53 45.09
C ILE A 175 -17.35 -37.21 45.49
N GLN A 176 -18.11 -36.63 44.54
CA GLN A 176 -19.37 -37.23 44.09
C GLN A 176 -19.74 -36.88 42.64
N GLN A 177 -20.04 -37.94 41.88
CA GLN A 177 -20.64 -37.97 40.55
C GLN A 177 -22.17 -37.77 40.61
N PHE A 178 -22.80 -37.52 39.44
CA PHE A 178 -24.18 -37.86 38.97
C PHE A 178 -24.87 -36.62 38.34
N ASN A 179 -25.67 -36.68 37.25
CA ASN A 179 -25.97 -37.71 36.25
C ASN A 179 -26.83 -37.09 35.11
N LYS A 180 -26.73 -37.70 33.92
CA LYS A 180 -27.80 -38.05 32.95
C LYS A 180 -28.72 -37.01 32.26
N ARG A 181 -28.68 -37.13 30.92
CA ARG A 181 -29.79 -37.30 29.94
C ARG A 181 -30.78 -36.14 29.70
N THR A 182 -30.97 -35.80 28.43
CA THR A 182 -32.09 -36.32 27.60
C THR A 182 -31.93 -35.93 26.13
N ARG A 183 -32.70 -36.63 25.30
CA ARG A 183 -32.64 -36.83 23.85
C ARG A 183 -33.87 -36.17 23.20
N SER A 184 -33.83 -36.07 21.87
CA SER A 184 -34.94 -35.88 20.92
C SER A 184 -35.34 -34.42 20.64
N LYS A 185 -35.64 -34.03 19.40
CA LYS A 185 -36.13 -34.79 18.24
C LYS A 185 -35.56 -34.24 16.95
#